data_AF-A0A6C0H309-F1
#
_entry.id   AF-A0A6C0H309-F1
#
_cell.length_a   1.000
_cell.length_b   1.000
_cell.length_c   1.000
_cell.angle_alpha   90.00
_cell.angle_beta   90.00
_cell.angle_gamma   90.00
#
_symmetry.space_group_name_H-M   'P 1'
#
loop_
_entity.id
_entity.type
_entity.pdbx_description
1 polymer ?
#
loop_
_entity_poly.entity_id
_entity_poly.type
_entity_poly.pdbx_seq_one_letter_code
_entity_poly.pdbx_strand_id
1 'polypeptide(L)'
;MNRDCFVCLNNTKNKVCTTCQCYAHLRCWGKYLKNFTKVTTYIYEKDILISIPLYAKCPQCSCDISNLKPVTRSDTRFGRRTFLLLRYQNMMELAGTIQDISKRYMIFRNMFELIAHNKNLIRCKVGGIKFKNTIKTKLIYLHVSGEWKFANLYHLKIFGKQIK
;
A
#
# COMPACT_ATOMS: atom_id res chain seq x y z
N MET A 1 42.02 -8.06 16.78
CA MET A 1 40.97 -8.11 15.73
C MET A 1 40.10 -6.88 15.87
N ASN A 2 39.99 -6.07 14.81
CA ASN A 2 39.18 -4.86 14.85
C ASN A 2 37.68 -5.23 14.89
N ARG A 3 36.96 -4.76 15.92
CA ARG A 3 35.52 -4.98 16.15
C ARG A 3 34.73 -3.68 16.02
N ASP A 4 35.26 -2.73 15.26
CA ASP A 4 34.61 -1.44 15.06
C ASP A 4 33.37 -1.59 14.18
N CYS A 5 32.32 -0.86 14.56
CA CYS A 5 31.11 -0.73 13.78
C CYS A 5 31.44 -0.12 12.43
N PHE A 6 31.13 -0.80 11.31
CA PHE A 6 31.48 -0.28 9.98
C PHE A 6 30.78 1.06 9.63
N VAL A 7 29.75 1.44 10.38
CA VAL A 7 28.97 2.67 10.16
C VAL A 7 29.51 3.86 10.95
N CYS A 8 29.82 3.67 12.24
CA CYS A 8 30.21 4.78 13.12
C CYS A 8 31.62 4.65 13.69
N LEU A 9 32.36 3.60 13.30
CA LEU A 9 33.75 3.31 13.65
C LEU A 9 34.01 3.10 15.15
N ASN A 10 32.97 3.15 16.00
CA ASN A 10 33.07 2.82 17.41
C ASN A 10 33.00 1.30 17.63
N ASN A 11 33.75 0.81 18.62
CA ASN A 11 33.79 -0.60 19.00
C ASN A 11 32.39 -1.17 19.29
N THR A 12 32.13 -2.37 18.80
CA THR A 12 30.89 -3.11 19.06
C THR A 12 31.12 -4.60 19.10
N LYS A 13 30.36 -5.31 19.94
CA LYS A 13 30.42 -6.77 20.01
C LYS A 13 29.45 -7.46 19.04
N ASN A 14 28.60 -6.68 18.36
CA ASN A 14 27.52 -7.22 17.55
C ASN A 14 27.99 -7.55 16.12
N LYS A 15 28.21 -8.83 15.86
CA LYS A 15 28.53 -9.36 14.52
C LYS A 15 27.23 -9.47 13.72
N VAL A 16 27.20 -8.84 12.54
CA VAL A 16 25.99 -8.74 11.70
C VAL A 16 26.04 -9.57 10.43
N CYS A 17 27.21 -10.07 10.05
CA CYS A 17 27.38 -10.98 8.93
C CYS A 17 27.80 -12.35 9.44
N THR A 18 27.20 -13.42 8.90
CA THR A 18 27.56 -14.80 9.26
C THR A 18 28.82 -15.29 8.54
N THR A 19 29.14 -14.71 7.39
CA THR A 19 30.25 -15.15 6.52
C THR A 19 31.57 -14.41 6.76
N CYS A 20 31.53 -13.15 7.19
CA CYS A 20 32.74 -12.35 7.45
C CYS A 20 32.72 -11.66 8.83
N GLN A 21 33.81 -10.97 9.20
CA GLN A 21 33.95 -10.23 10.45
C GLN A 21 33.31 -8.83 10.40
N CYS A 22 32.09 -8.72 9.85
CA CYS A 22 31.36 -7.46 9.79
C CYS A 22 30.63 -7.21 11.11
N TYR A 23 30.94 -6.08 11.74
CA TYR A 23 30.38 -5.65 13.01
C TYR A 23 29.59 -4.35 12.85
N ALA A 24 28.44 -4.24 13.52
CA ALA A 24 27.69 -2.99 13.60
C ALA A 24 26.78 -2.96 14.83
N HIS A 25 26.62 -1.79 15.47
CA HIS A 25 25.59 -1.62 16.49
C HIS A 25 24.21 -1.92 15.89
N LEU A 26 23.29 -2.50 16.69
CA LEU A 26 21.93 -2.82 16.24
C LEU A 26 21.22 -1.62 15.59
N ARG A 27 21.40 -0.41 16.12
CA ARG A 27 20.84 0.82 15.55
C ARG A 27 21.46 1.18 14.20
N CYS A 28 22.79 1.09 14.08
CA CYS A 28 23.50 1.36 12.83
C CYS A 28 23.15 0.33 11.76
N TRP A 29 23.06 -0.95 12.15
CA TRP A 29 22.62 -2.03 11.27
C TRP A 29 21.18 -1.83 10.79
N GLY A 30 20.27 -1.49 11.70
CA GLY A 30 18.89 -1.15 11.34
C GLY A 30 18.79 0.03 10.37
N LYS A 31 19.61 1.08 10.56
CA LYS A 31 19.68 2.21 9.62
C LYS A 31 20.22 1.81 8.25
N TYR A 32 21.31 1.04 8.23
CA TYR A 32 21.89 0.50 6.99
C TYR A 32 20.85 -0.32 6.23
N LEU A 33 20.27 -1.33 6.88
CA LEU A 33 19.26 -2.19 6.26
C LEU A 33 18.01 -1.44 5.83
N LYS A 34 17.60 -0.37 6.51
CA LYS A 34 16.42 0.43 6.13
C LYS A 34 16.53 0.99 4.71
N ASN A 35 17.73 1.32 4.24
CA ASN A 35 17.94 1.80 2.87
C ASN A 35 17.80 0.67 1.84
N PHE A 36 18.17 -0.56 2.20
CA PHE A 36 18.09 -1.73 1.32
C PHE A 36 16.76 -2.48 1.42
N THR A 37 15.99 -2.30 2.49
CA THR A 37 14.72 -3.01 2.74
C THR A 37 13.49 -2.13 2.50
N LYS A 38 13.70 -0.91 1.98
CA LYS A 38 12.62 0.03 1.68
C LYS A 38 11.82 -0.47 0.49
N VAL A 39 10.53 -0.73 0.73
CA VAL A 39 9.59 -1.01 -0.35
C VAL A 39 9.38 0.24 -1.18
N THR A 40 9.49 0.13 -2.50
CA THR A 40 9.22 1.22 -3.43
C THR A 40 7.93 0.96 -4.20
N THR A 41 7.08 1.98 -4.31
CA THR A 41 5.87 1.92 -5.13
C THR A 41 6.11 2.74 -6.38
N TYR A 42 6.01 2.11 -7.54
CA TYR A 42 6.03 2.77 -8.84
C TYR A 42 4.59 2.86 -9.36
N ILE A 43 4.20 4.05 -9.79
CA ILE A 43 2.88 4.32 -10.34
C ILE A 43 3.04 4.42 -11.86
N TYR A 44 2.36 3.55 -12.59
CA TYR A 44 2.23 3.57 -14.04
C TYR A 44 0.78 3.98 -14.40
N GLU A 45 0.54 4.36 -15.65
CA GLU A 45 -0.78 4.87 -16.09
C GLU A 45 -1.95 3.91 -15.77
N LYS A 46 -1.72 2.60 -15.82
CA LYS A 46 -2.76 1.58 -15.60
C LYS A 46 -2.45 0.60 -14.48
N ASP A 47 -1.31 0.74 -13.82
CA ASP A 47 -0.87 -0.24 -12.83
C ASP A 47 0.03 0.33 -11.75
N ILE A 48 0.20 -0.44 -10.67
CA ILE A 48 1.10 -0.12 -9.57
C ILE A 48 2.02 -1.30 -9.31
N LEU A 49 3.33 -1.06 -9.46
CA LEU A 49 4.35 -2.02 -9.10
C LEU A 49 4.84 -1.73 -7.68
N ILE A 50 4.74 -2.72 -6.80
CA ILE A 50 5.33 -2.69 -5.47
C ILE A 50 6.64 -3.48 -5.52
N SER A 51 7.77 -2.78 -5.60
CA SER A 51 9.10 -3.39 -5.55
C SER A 51 9.47 -3.69 -4.10
N ILE A 52 9.66 -4.98 -3.81
CA ILE A 52 10.12 -5.48 -2.52
C ILE A 52 11.57 -5.90 -2.71
N PRO A 53 12.54 -5.20 -2.10
CA PRO A 53 13.92 -5.66 -2.13
C PRO A 53 14.05 -6.96 -1.34
N LEU A 54 14.55 -8.01 -2.01
CA LEU A 54 14.61 -9.38 -1.47
C LEU A 54 15.92 -9.67 -0.74
N TYR A 55 16.97 -8.88 -0.98
CA TYR A 55 18.29 -9.10 -0.43
C TYR A 55 19.03 -7.79 -0.19
N ALA A 56 19.94 -7.80 0.77
CA ALA A 56 20.96 -6.78 0.99
C ALA A 56 22.30 -7.50 1.03
N LYS A 57 23.37 -6.80 0.64
CA LYS A 57 24.72 -7.36 0.65
C LYS A 57 25.48 -6.90 1.88
N CYS A 58 26.35 -7.74 2.40
CA CYS A 58 27.30 -7.30 3.41
C CYS A 58 28.25 -6.24 2.81
N PRO A 59 28.48 -5.10 3.47
CA PRO A 59 29.36 -4.05 2.95
C PRO A 59 30.84 -4.45 2.90
N GLN A 60 31.24 -5.50 3.62
CA GLN A 60 32.62 -5.96 3.67
C GLN A 60 32.91 -7.14 2.74
N CYS A 61 32.02 -8.15 2.68
CA CYS A 61 32.25 -9.37 1.89
C CYS A 61 31.30 -9.54 0.70
N SER A 62 30.34 -8.63 0.53
CA SER A 62 29.30 -8.70 -0.52
C SER A 62 28.40 -9.94 -0.51
N CYS A 63 28.55 -10.85 0.47
CA CYS A 63 27.65 -11.98 0.63
C CYS A 63 26.22 -11.51 0.92
N ASP A 64 25.24 -12.25 0.41
CA ASP A 64 23.83 -11.96 0.63
C ASP A 64 23.46 -12.16 2.09
N ILE A 65 22.72 -11.19 2.61
CA ILE A 65 22.15 -11.22 3.95
C ILE A 65 20.75 -11.81 3.82
N SER A 66 20.61 -13.09 4.16
CA SER A 66 19.33 -13.78 4.24
C SER A 66 18.46 -13.26 5.40
N ASN A 67 17.13 -13.44 5.31
CA ASN A 67 16.15 -13.11 6.36
C ASN A 67 15.95 -11.62 6.66
N LEU A 68 16.09 -10.76 5.66
CA LEU A 68 15.70 -9.36 5.79
C LEU A 68 14.18 -9.24 5.88
N LYS A 69 13.69 -8.68 6.99
CA LYS A 69 12.28 -8.29 7.10
C LYS A 69 12.10 -6.97 6.33
N PRO A 70 11.29 -6.94 5.27
CA PRO A 70 11.12 -5.71 4.50
C PRO A 70 10.41 -4.65 5.37
N VAL A 71 10.85 -3.39 5.28
CA VAL A 71 10.24 -2.27 6.01
C VAL A 71 9.05 -1.79 5.20
N THR A 72 7.90 -2.45 5.40
CA THR A 72 6.81 -2.46 4.41
C THR A 72 5.60 -1.60 4.74
N ARG A 73 5.27 -1.36 6.01
CA ARG A 73 3.88 -1.02 6.38
C ARG A 73 3.34 0.30 5.82
N SER A 74 4.15 1.35 5.74
CA SER A 74 3.69 2.67 5.23
C SER A 74 3.63 2.69 3.71
N ASP A 75 4.68 2.20 3.04
CA ASP A 75 4.82 2.28 1.58
C ASP A 75 3.88 1.29 0.88
N THR A 76 3.70 0.07 1.42
CA THR A 76 2.65 -0.83 0.92
C THR A 76 1.25 -0.28 1.15
N ARG A 77 1.00 0.44 2.24
CA ARG A 77 -0.31 1.06 2.48
C ARG A 77 -0.56 2.21 1.51
N PHE A 78 0.45 3.03 1.23
CA PHE A 78 0.39 4.06 0.21
C PHE A 78 0.12 3.46 -1.16
N GLY A 79 0.94 2.49 -1.62
CA GLY A 79 0.78 1.86 -2.92
C GLY A 79 -0.57 1.17 -3.11
N ARG A 80 -1.01 0.35 -2.13
CA ARG A 80 -2.34 -0.28 -2.17
C ARG A 80 -3.47 0.74 -2.24
N ARG A 81 -3.31 1.91 -1.61
CA ARG A 81 -4.31 2.96 -1.65
C ARG A 81 -4.32 3.70 -2.99
N THR A 82 -3.16 4.03 -3.53
CA THR A 82 -3.05 4.63 -4.86
C THR A 82 -3.66 3.69 -5.91
N PHE A 83 -3.48 2.37 -5.74
CA PHE A 83 -4.04 1.38 -6.66
C PHE A 83 -5.57 1.43 -6.66
N LEU A 84 -6.18 1.48 -5.47
CA LEU A 84 -7.64 1.59 -5.35
C LEU A 84 -8.17 2.90 -5.95
N LEU A 85 -7.42 3.99 -5.83
CA LEU A 85 -7.81 5.28 -6.39
C LEU A 85 -7.76 5.27 -7.94
N LEU A 86 -6.69 4.73 -8.52
CA LEU A 86 -6.57 4.57 -9.99
C LEU A 86 -7.66 3.64 -10.52
N ARG A 87 -7.87 2.49 -9.86
CA ARG A 87 -8.93 1.56 -10.25
C ARG A 87 -10.32 2.19 -10.15
N TYR A 88 -10.56 3.01 -9.13
CA TYR A 88 -11.80 3.78 -9.01
C TYR A 88 -11.96 4.76 -10.18
N GLN A 89 -10.95 5.55 -10.49
CA GLN A 89 -11.00 6.52 -11.60
C GLN A 89 -11.30 5.83 -12.94
N ASN A 90 -10.53 4.80 -13.29
CA ASN A 90 -10.70 4.06 -14.55
C ASN A 90 -12.10 3.43 -14.66
N MET A 91 -12.62 2.86 -13.56
CA MET A 91 -13.96 2.25 -13.56
C MET A 91 -15.07 3.31 -13.65
N MET A 92 -14.87 4.49 -13.07
CA MET A 92 -15.85 5.59 -13.17
C MET A 92 -15.89 6.19 -14.57
N GLU A 93 -14.74 6.35 -15.21
CA GLU A 93 -14.64 6.77 -16.62
C GLU A 93 -15.34 5.76 -17.53
N LEU A 94 -15.05 4.47 -17.36
CA LEU A 94 -15.69 3.40 -18.13
C LEU A 94 -17.21 3.34 -17.89
N ALA A 95 -17.66 3.53 -16.65
CA ALA A 95 -19.09 3.59 -16.35
C ALA A 95 -19.79 4.78 -17.03
N GLY A 96 -19.09 5.89 -17.22
CA GLY A 96 -19.59 7.08 -17.91
C GLY A 96 -19.78 6.90 -19.42
N THR A 97 -18.98 6.03 -20.05
CA THR A 97 -19.06 5.78 -21.51
C THR A 97 -20.08 4.71 -21.89
N ILE A 98 -20.46 3.84 -20.96
CA ILE A 98 -21.39 2.74 -21.21
C ILE A 98 -22.83 3.23 -21.15
N GLN A 99 -23.57 3.11 -22.26
CA GLN A 99 -25.01 3.43 -22.33
C GLN A 99 -25.88 2.35 -21.68
N ASP A 100 -25.46 1.09 -21.73
CA ASP A 100 -26.17 -0.04 -21.14
C ASP A 100 -26.14 0.02 -19.61
N ILE A 101 -27.33 0.23 -19.02
CA ILE A 101 -27.53 0.37 -17.58
C ILE A 101 -27.06 -0.88 -16.81
N SER A 102 -27.32 -2.08 -17.33
CA SER A 102 -26.94 -3.34 -16.67
C SER A 102 -25.43 -3.50 -16.61
N LYS A 103 -24.73 -3.18 -17.71
CA LYS A 103 -23.26 -3.19 -17.75
C LYS A 103 -22.66 -2.12 -16.83
N ARG A 104 -23.27 -0.95 -16.77
CA ARG A 104 -22.86 0.13 -15.85
C ARG A 104 -22.97 -0.31 -14.39
N TYR A 105 -24.07 -0.96 -14.01
CA TYR A 105 -24.25 -1.49 -12.66
C TYR A 105 -23.28 -2.62 -12.32
N MET A 106 -22.93 -3.47 -13.29
CA MET A 106 -21.90 -4.49 -13.10
C MET A 106 -20.55 -3.87 -12.76
N ILE A 107 -20.18 -2.75 -13.41
CA ILE A 107 -18.96 -2.01 -13.09
C ILE A 107 -19.02 -1.42 -11.69
N PHE A 108 -20.13 -0.77 -11.32
CA PHE A 108 -20.31 -0.25 -9.96
C PHE A 108 -20.18 -1.35 -8.92
N ARG A 109 -20.82 -2.51 -9.14
CA ARG A 109 -20.72 -3.68 -8.26
C ARG A 109 -19.25 -4.10 -8.09
N ASN A 110 -18.54 -4.34 -9.18
CA ASN A 110 -17.15 -4.80 -9.14
C ASN A 110 -16.23 -3.80 -8.42
N MET A 111 -16.40 -2.51 -8.70
CA MET A 111 -15.63 -1.45 -8.08
C MET A 111 -15.92 -1.31 -6.59
N PHE A 112 -17.19 -1.26 -6.18
CA PHE A 112 -17.53 -1.09 -4.76
C PHE A 112 -17.30 -2.36 -3.94
N GLU A 113 -17.32 -3.54 -4.56
CA GLU A 113 -16.90 -4.78 -3.90
C GLU A 113 -15.40 -4.77 -3.62
N LEU A 114 -14.57 -4.37 -4.59
CA LEU A 114 -13.12 -4.20 -4.39
C LEU A 114 -12.82 -3.20 -3.26
N ILE A 115 -13.54 -2.09 -3.23
CA ILE A 115 -13.43 -1.09 -2.18
C ILE A 115 -13.85 -1.64 -0.82
N ALA A 116 -14.97 -2.38 -0.74
CA ALA A 116 -15.47 -2.96 0.50
C ALA A 116 -14.47 -3.95 1.11
N HIS A 117 -13.84 -4.80 0.28
CA HIS A 117 -12.76 -5.70 0.70
C HIS A 117 -11.54 -4.94 1.27
N ASN A 118 -11.35 -3.70 0.83
CA ASN A 118 -10.21 -2.86 1.23
C ASN A 118 -10.62 -1.65 2.11
N LYS A 119 -11.77 -1.70 2.79
CA LYS A 119 -12.36 -0.57 3.53
C LYS A 119 -11.43 0.10 4.56
N ASN A 120 -10.50 -0.66 5.15
CA ASN A 120 -9.51 -0.14 6.11
C ASN A 120 -8.51 0.82 5.46
N LEU A 121 -8.20 0.65 4.18
CA LEU A 121 -7.33 1.55 3.41
C LEU A 121 -8.04 2.86 3.06
N ILE A 122 -9.36 2.82 2.88
CA ILE A 122 -10.18 4.02 2.61
C ILE A 122 -10.44 4.81 3.89
N ARG A 123 -10.73 4.12 5.01
CA ARG A 123 -11.06 4.77 6.29
C ARG A 123 -9.86 5.42 7.00
N CYS A 124 -8.67 5.36 6.43
CA CYS A 124 -7.46 5.93 7.02
C CYS A 124 -7.58 7.45 7.21
N LYS A 125 -7.29 7.94 8.42
CA LYS A 125 -7.35 9.37 8.75
C LYS A 125 -6.30 10.18 7.97
N VAL A 126 -5.09 9.66 7.84
CA VAL A 126 -3.99 10.36 7.16
C VAL A 126 -4.06 10.09 5.68
N GLY A 127 -4.20 11.15 4.89
CA GLY A 127 -4.30 11.13 3.43
C GLY A 127 -5.65 10.62 2.89
N GLY A 128 -6.35 9.71 3.58
CA GLY A 128 -7.54 8.97 3.11
C GLY A 128 -8.85 9.76 3.03
N ILE A 129 -8.91 10.93 3.67
CA ILE A 129 -10.16 11.68 3.88
C ILE A 129 -10.83 12.07 2.55
N LYS A 130 -10.06 12.61 1.59
CA LYS A 130 -10.62 13.02 0.29
C LYS A 130 -11.25 11.82 -0.42
N PHE A 131 -10.51 10.71 -0.55
CA PHE A 131 -11.01 9.50 -1.21
C PHE A 131 -12.22 8.90 -0.49
N LYS A 132 -12.18 8.83 0.84
CA LYS A 132 -13.32 8.41 1.68
C LYS A 132 -14.56 9.25 1.39
N ASN A 133 -14.43 10.57 1.36
CA ASN A 133 -15.54 11.47 1.10
C ASN A 133 -16.05 11.32 -0.34
N THR A 134 -15.17 11.17 -1.34
CA THR A 134 -15.55 10.89 -2.72
C THR A 134 -16.42 9.63 -2.83
N ILE A 135 -15.96 8.51 -2.24
CA ILE A 135 -16.73 7.25 -2.24
C ILE A 135 -18.07 7.42 -1.52
N LYS A 136 -18.07 8.09 -0.37
CA LYS A 136 -19.30 8.34 0.40
C LYS A 136 -20.31 9.16 -0.39
N THR A 137 -19.89 10.29 -0.95
CA THR A 137 -20.75 11.17 -1.75
C THR A 137 -21.28 10.44 -2.98
N LYS A 138 -20.45 9.65 -3.67
CA LYS A 138 -20.90 8.90 -4.85
C LYS A 138 -21.95 7.84 -4.51
N LEU A 139 -21.77 7.09 -3.43
CA LEU A 139 -22.77 6.10 -2.99
C LEU A 139 -24.09 6.75 -2.55
N ILE A 140 -24.02 7.89 -1.87
CA ILE A 140 -25.22 8.67 -1.51
C ILE A 140 -25.94 9.12 -2.78
N TYR A 141 -25.22 9.73 -3.72
CA TYR A 141 -25.79 10.17 -4.98
C TYR A 141 -26.49 9.01 -5.72
N LEU A 142 -25.80 7.89 -5.93
CA LEU A 142 -26.34 6.73 -6.64
C LEU A 142 -27.61 6.17 -5.97
N HIS A 143 -27.69 6.21 -4.64
CA HIS A 143 -28.87 5.75 -3.93
C HIS A 143 -30.03 6.74 -4.01
N VAL A 144 -29.78 8.00 -3.65
CA VAL A 144 -30.80 9.05 -3.51
C VAL A 144 -31.39 9.47 -4.85
N SER A 145 -30.57 9.49 -5.92
CA SER A 145 -31.08 9.76 -7.28
C SER A 145 -31.90 8.61 -7.86
N GLY A 146 -31.96 7.46 -7.18
CA GLY A 146 -32.58 6.24 -7.68
C GLY A 146 -31.76 5.52 -8.75
N GLU A 147 -30.60 6.06 -9.16
CA GLU A 147 -29.76 5.48 -10.21
C GLU A 147 -29.31 4.07 -9.88
N TRP A 148 -29.01 3.74 -8.63
CA TRP A 148 -28.59 2.39 -8.24
C TRP A 148 -28.86 2.15 -6.76
N LYS A 149 -30.05 1.60 -6.43
CA LYS A 149 -30.48 1.36 -5.04
C LYS A 149 -29.51 0.49 -4.23
N PHE A 150 -28.80 -0.45 -4.89
CA PHE A 150 -27.78 -1.30 -4.26
C PHE A 150 -26.59 -0.51 -3.69
N ALA A 151 -26.42 0.78 -4.02
CA ALA A 151 -25.43 1.64 -3.38
C ALA A 151 -25.56 1.68 -1.85
N ASN A 152 -26.78 1.54 -1.30
CA ASN A 152 -26.98 1.53 0.16
C ASN A 152 -26.32 0.30 0.83
N LEU A 153 -26.35 -0.87 0.17
CA LEU A 153 -25.65 -2.07 0.63
C LEU A 153 -24.14 -1.80 0.76
N TYR A 154 -23.56 -1.15 -0.25
CA TYR A 154 -22.12 -0.85 -0.26
C TYR A 154 -21.76 0.24 0.75
N HIS A 155 -22.61 1.25 0.93
CA HIS A 155 -22.43 2.25 1.98
C HIS A 155 -22.39 1.57 3.37
N LEU A 156 -23.27 0.59 3.62
CA LEU A 156 -23.23 -0.23 4.84
C LEU A 156 -21.94 -1.07 4.93
N LYS A 157 -21.57 -1.81 3.89
CA LYS A 157 -20.35 -2.65 3.89
C LYS A 157 -19.07 -1.84 4.19
N ILE A 158 -18.96 -0.64 3.63
CA ILE A 158 -17.75 0.20 3.68
C ILE A 158 -17.71 1.04 4.96
N PHE A 159 -18.83 1.69 5.33
CA PHE A 159 -18.89 2.67 6.41
C PHE A 159 -19.63 2.21 7.67
N GLY A 160 -20.32 1.07 7.62
CA GLY A 160 -21.07 0.52 8.75
C GLY A 160 -22.36 1.27 9.07
N LYS A 161 -22.90 2.04 8.11
CA LYS A 161 -24.16 2.78 8.24
C LYS A 161 -24.95 2.68 6.96
N GLN A 162 -26.28 2.66 7.03
CA GLN A 162 -27.13 2.82 5.85
C GLN A 162 -27.33 4.30 5.53
N ILE A 163 -27.62 4.58 4.26
CA ILE A 163 -28.12 5.88 3.79
C ILE A 163 -29.58 5.95 4.22
N LYS A 164 -29.95 7.07 4.87
CA LYS A 164 -31.32 7.37 5.28
C LYS A 164 -32.07 8.04 4.13
#